data_AF-A0A960H4F5-F1
#
_entry.id   AF-A0A960H4F5-F1
#
_cell.length_a   1.000
_cell.length_b   1.000
_cell.length_c   1.000
_cell.angle_alpha   90.00
_cell.angle_beta   90.00
_cell.angle_gamma   90.00
#
_symmetry.space_group_name_H-M   'P 1'
#
loop_
_entity.id
_entity.type
_entity.pdbx_description
1 polymer ?
#
loop_
_entity_poly.entity_id
_entity_poly.type
_entity_poly.pdbx_seq_one_letter_code
_entity_poly.pdbx_strand_id
1 'polypeptide(L)'
;MAAELVPVRLGITAGDLYTLWAPRWRDSGDEWEAFLGKDEDLFAFESVADLAAFVRTDSDNDLTDHPGWARLKTANAHTLEPTEKRRADLIAVEELLAEKPTEESIAQLANTLAVVSSIGTVCELPAVTRFFNGNPSLGLVAGGMEQFAGRAGQKRWNGIAEIVARSWDDVIAAIDEVVTTPEVDERAAKLAAEELEQPYEPDDEDVSDDLDETDEDEADESGDDEDVVA
;
A
#
# COMPACT_ATOMS: atom_id res chain seq x y z
N MET A 1 13.12 4.65 12.80
CA MET A 1 12.27 3.68 12.10
C MET A 1 13.19 2.78 11.30
N ALA A 2 12.96 1.47 11.34
CA ALA A 2 13.63 0.54 10.43
C ALA A 2 13.12 0.77 9.00
N ALA A 3 13.93 0.45 7.99
CA ALA A 3 13.47 0.49 6.61
C ALA A 3 12.64 -0.79 6.34
N GLU A 4 11.36 -0.61 6.00
CA GLU A 4 10.40 -1.71 5.84
C GLU A 4 10.14 -2.02 4.36
N LEU A 5 9.86 -3.28 4.06
CA LEU A 5 9.31 -3.71 2.78
C LEU A 5 7.91 -4.25 3.04
N VAL A 6 6.90 -3.61 2.45
CA VAL A 6 5.49 -3.98 2.64
C VAL A 6 4.94 -4.66 1.37
N PRO A 7 4.21 -5.78 1.49
CA PRO A 7 3.52 -6.38 0.35
C PRO A 7 2.29 -5.54 -0.02
N VAL A 8 2.08 -5.33 -1.32
CA VAL A 8 0.99 -4.53 -1.88
C VAL A 8 0.24 -5.35 -2.93
N ARG A 9 -1.10 -5.33 -2.89
CA ARG A 9 -1.96 -5.82 -3.98
C ARG A 9 -2.38 -4.63 -4.85
N LEU A 10 -2.12 -4.74 -6.15
CA LEU A 10 -2.56 -3.80 -7.18
C LEU A 10 -3.69 -4.45 -7.98
N GLY A 11 -4.88 -3.86 -7.95
CA GLY A 11 -5.97 -4.19 -8.87
C GLY A 11 -5.82 -3.33 -10.13
N ILE A 12 -5.37 -3.93 -11.23
CA ILE A 12 -5.10 -3.26 -12.53
C ILE A 12 -5.81 -3.97 -13.68
N THR A 13 -5.61 -3.56 -14.95
CA THR A 13 -6.37 -4.16 -16.07
C THR A 13 -5.99 -5.62 -16.35
N ALA A 14 -4.77 -6.02 -16.00
CA ALA A 14 -4.33 -7.41 -16.03
C ALA A 14 -4.99 -8.31 -14.96
N GLY A 15 -5.58 -7.71 -13.91
CA GLY A 15 -6.17 -8.38 -12.77
C GLY A 15 -5.52 -7.96 -11.45
N ASP A 16 -5.58 -8.84 -10.47
CA ASP A 16 -4.95 -8.65 -9.15
C ASP A 16 -3.50 -9.12 -9.18
N LEU A 17 -2.56 -8.21 -8.96
CA LEU A 17 -1.14 -8.52 -8.90
C LEU A 17 -0.52 -8.12 -7.55
N TYR A 18 0.54 -8.82 -7.18
CA TYR A 18 1.23 -8.71 -5.91
C TYR A 18 2.67 -8.22 -6.11
N THR A 19 3.08 -7.19 -5.37
CA THR A 19 4.43 -6.59 -5.43
C THR A 19 4.92 -6.19 -4.03
N LEU A 20 6.16 -5.72 -3.92
CA LEU A 20 6.67 -5.07 -2.71
C LEU A 20 6.83 -3.56 -2.93
N TRP A 21 6.54 -2.80 -1.90
CA TRP A 21 6.86 -1.38 -1.79
C TRP A 21 7.83 -1.17 -0.63
N ALA A 22 8.81 -0.29 -0.82
CA ALA A 22 9.64 0.28 0.23
C ALA A 22 9.15 1.72 0.47
N PRO A 23 8.28 1.96 1.47
CA PRO A 23 7.84 3.30 1.83
C PRO A 23 9.02 4.15 2.28
N ARG A 24 8.85 5.49 2.27
CA ARG A 24 9.96 6.42 2.46
C ARG A 24 10.83 6.13 3.67
N TRP A 25 12.08 5.76 3.42
CA TRP A 25 13.10 5.57 4.44
C TRP A 25 14.25 6.56 4.26
N ARG A 26 15.13 6.63 5.26
CA ARG A 26 16.37 7.41 5.18
C ARG A 26 17.56 6.51 5.39
N ASP A 27 18.53 6.63 4.50
CA ASP A 27 19.85 6.05 4.66
C ASP A 27 20.91 7.11 4.38
N SER A 28 21.94 7.15 5.24
CA SER A 28 23.14 7.97 5.10
C SER A 28 22.93 9.49 4.92
N GLY A 29 21.70 9.99 5.10
CA GLY A 29 21.31 11.40 4.98
C GLY A 29 20.35 11.68 3.82
N ASP A 30 20.21 10.74 2.89
CA ASP A 30 19.31 10.81 1.75
C ASP A 30 17.97 10.14 2.08
N GLU A 31 16.91 10.54 1.36
CA GLU A 31 15.55 10.00 1.48
C GLU A 31 15.24 9.17 0.23
N TRP A 32 14.81 7.94 0.44
CA TRP A 32 14.63 6.92 -0.59
C TRP A 32 13.21 6.36 -0.57
N GLU A 33 12.70 5.94 -1.73
CA GLU A 33 11.42 5.27 -1.92
C GLU A 33 11.59 4.36 -3.14
N ALA A 34 11.08 3.12 -3.10
CA ALA A 34 11.28 2.15 -4.17
C ALA A 34 10.14 1.12 -4.23
N PHE A 35 9.95 0.47 -5.38
CA PHE A 35 9.10 -0.72 -5.52
C PHE A 35 9.96 -1.90 -5.96
N LEU A 36 9.41 -3.12 -5.90
CA LEU A 36 10.02 -4.27 -6.53
C LEU A 36 10.00 -4.08 -8.04
N GLY A 37 11.18 -3.98 -8.65
CA GLY A 37 11.30 -3.61 -10.05
C GLY A 37 12.75 -3.63 -10.51
N LYS A 38 12.96 -3.19 -11.73
CA LYS A 38 14.28 -2.99 -12.31
C LYS A 38 14.24 -2.00 -13.46
N ASP A 39 15.19 -1.08 -13.49
CA ASP A 39 15.32 -0.06 -14.55
C ASP A 39 14.03 0.79 -14.67
N GLU A 40 13.13 0.48 -15.60
CA GLU A 40 11.83 1.14 -15.78
C GLU A 40 10.63 0.20 -15.45
N ASP A 41 10.87 -1.10 -15.22
CA ASP A 41 9.86 -2.13 -14.96
C ASP A 41 9.44 -2.16 -13.47
N LEU A 42 8.13 -2.14 -13.22
CA LEU A 42 7.51 -2.49 -11.94
C LEU A 42 7.17 -3.99 -11.94
N PHE A 43 7.83 -4.78 -11.11
CA PHE A 43 7.58 -6.22 -11.04
C PHE A 43 6.37 -6.53 -10.17
N ALA A 44 5.39 -7.24 -10.73
CA ALA A 44 4.22 -7.73 -10.01
C ALA A 44 3.79 -9.13 -10.50
N PHE A 45 3.27 -9.94 -9.58
CA PHE A 45 3.02 -11.38 -9.78
C PHE A 45 1.54 -11.74 -9.60
N GLU A 46 1.06 -12.78 -10.28
CA GLU A 46 -0.33 -13.25 -10.19
C GLU A 46 -0.69 -13.87 -8.83
N SER A 47 0.31 -14.21 -7.99
CA SER A 47 0.09 -14.75 -6.65
C SER A 47 1.16 -14.36 -5.63
N VAL A 48 0.81 -14.45 -4.35
CA VAL A 48 1.76 -14.31 -3.22
C VAL A 48 2.82 -15.41 -3.24
N ALA A 49 2.49 -16.61 -3.73
CA ALA A 49 3.44 -17.72 -3.85
C ALA A 49 4.54 -17.42 -4.89
N ASP A 50 4.18 -16.79 -6.01
CA ASP A 50 5.13 -16.39 -7.05
C ASP A 50 5.98 -15.20 -6.60
N LEU A 51 5.39 -14.22 -5.89
CA LEU A 51 6.14 -13.14 -5.25
C LEU A 51 7.17 -13.71 -4.24
N ALA A 52 6.75 -14.64 -3.38
CA ALA A 52 7.65 -15.31 -2.44
C ALA A 52 8.77 -16.09 -3.16
N ALA A 53 8.45 -16.79 -4.25
CA ALA A 53 9.42 -17.49 -5.08
C ALA A 53 10.46 -16.54 -5.67
N PHE A 54 10.02 -15.41 -6.23
CA PHE A 54 10.89 -14.38 -6.79
C PHE A 54 11.82 -13.82 -5.72
N VAL A 55 11.28 -13.34 -4.60
CA VAL A 55 12.06 -12.76 -3.48
C VAL A 55 13.12 -13.75 -2.96
N ARG A 56 12.80 -15.04 -2.87
CA ARG A 56 13.72 -16.09 -2.40
C ARG A 56 14.85 -16.43 -3.38
N THR A 57 14.66 -16.19 -4.67
CA THR A 57 15.56 -16.69 -5.74
C THR A 57 16.27 -15.59 -6.53
N ASP A 58 15.66 -14.42 -6.67
CA ASP A 58 16.24 -13.30 -7.40
C ASP A 58 17.29 -12.53 -6.60
N SER A 59 18.20 -11.88 -7.32
CA SER A 59 19.29 -11.07 -6.76
C SER A 59 19.72 -9.92 -7.68
N ASP A 60 18.83 -9.46 -8.57
CA ASP A 60 19.13 -8.48 -9.63
C ASP A 60 17.92 -7.56 -9.89
N ASN A 61 17.42 -6.94 -8.81
CA ASN A 61 16.28 -6.01 -8.75
C ASN A 61 16.57 -4.83 -7.78
N ASP A 62 15.81 -3.74 -7.88
CA ASP A 62 16.10 -2.48 -7.17
C ASP A 62 15.99 -2.56 -5.64
N LEU A 63 15.34 -3.59 -5.09
CA LEU A 63 15.23 -3.80 -3.65
C LEU A 63 16.38 -4.64 -3.06
N THR A 64 17.32 -5.18 -3.85
CA THR A 64 18.33 -6.11 -3.31
C THR A 64 19.28 -5.50 -2.28
N ASP A 65 19.53 -4.20 -2.39
CA ASP A 65 20.37 -3.43 -1.45
C ASP A 65 19.55 -2.86 -0.26
N HIS A 66 18.22 -3.03 -0.26
CA HIS A 66 17.37 -2.53 0.82
C HIS A 66 17.64 -3.29 2.14
N PRO A 67 17.77 -2.61 3.30
CA PRO A 67 18.10 -3.26 4.57
C PRO A 67 17.14 -4.39 5.00
N GLY A 68 15.86 -4.30 4.61
CA GLY A 68 14.85 -5.32 4.87
C GLY A 68 14.88 -6.55 3.93
N TRP A 69 15.57 -6.48 2.78
CA TRP A 69 15.51 -7.51 1.73
C TRP A 69 15.96 -8.89 2.24
N ALA A 70 17.08 -8.92 2.98
CA ALA A 70 17.64 -10.16 3.50
C ALA A 70 16.68 -10.94 4.41
N ARG A 71 15.76 -10.26 5.12
CA ARG A 71 14.74 -10.89 5.98
C ARG A 71 13.68 -11.60 5.15
N LEU A 72 13.14 -10.92 4.12
CA LEU A 72 12.08 -11.48 3.29
C LEU A 72 12.50 -12.75 2.53
N LYS A 73 13.78 -12.88 2.17
CA LYS A 73 14.30 -14.10 1.51
C LYS A 73 14.21 -15.37 2.35
N THR A 74 14.00 -15.24 3.66
CA THR A 74 13.84 -16.37 4.58
C THR A 74 12.49 -16.37 5.32
N ALA A 75 11.68 -15.33 5.15
CA ALA A 75 10.38 -15.22 5.80
C ALA A 75 9.37 -16.23 5.25
N ASN A 76 8.38 -16.59 6.08
CA ASN A 76 7.25 -17.40 5.66
C ASN A 76 6.43 -16.65 4.58
N ALA A 77 5.90 -17.38 3.58
CA ALA A 77 5.12 -16.80 2.50
C ALA A 77 3.90 -15.96 2.98
N HIS A 78 3.32 -16.27 4.16
CA HIS A 78 2.24 -15.48 4.76
C HIS A 78 2.63 -14.03 5.09
N THR A 79 3.91 -13.74 5.37
CA THR A 79 4.37 -12.35 5.62
C THR A 79 4.32 -11.46 4.37
N LEU A 80 4.07 -12.07 3.20
CA LEU A 80 3.91 -11.40 1.91
C LEU A 80 2.44 -11.26 1.48
N GLU A 81 1.47 -11.63 2.33
CA GLU A 81 0.04 -11.38 2.08
C GLU A 81 -0.32 -9.90 2.38
N PRO A 82 -0.83 -9.12 1.40
CA PRO A 82 -1.21 -7.73 1.64
C PRO A 82 -2.42 -7.61 2.57
N THR A 83 -2.23 -6.91 3.70
CA THR A 83 -3.30 -6.48 4.60
C THR A 83 -4.30 -5.60 3.87
N GLU A 84 -5.50 -5.40 4.44
CA GLU A 84 -6.54 -4.57 3.79
C GLU A 84 -6.07 -3.13 3.56
N LYS A 85 -5.27 -2.56 4.48
CA LYS A 85 -4.61 -1.25 4.35
C LYS A 85 -3.57 -1.19 3.21
N ARG A 86 -3.16 -2.33 2.62
CA ARG A 86 -2.15 -2.43 1.53
C ARG A 86 -2.75 -2.92 0.21
N ARG A 87 -4.07 -2.78 0.01
CA ARG A 87 -4.78 -3.09 -1.24
C ARG A 87 -5.13 -1.79 -1.96
N ALA A 88 -4.58 -1.60 -3.16
CA ALA A 88 -4.87 -0.46 -4.03
C ALA A 88 -5.55 -1.00 -5.30
N ASP A 89 -6.85 -0.76 -5.43
CA ASP A 89 -7.63 -1.21 -6.59
C ASP A 89 -7.90 -0.01 -7.49
N LEU A 90 -7.14 0.10 -8.58
CA LEU A 90 -7.22 1.23 -9.50
C LEU A 90 -8.49 1.16 -10.34
N ILE A 91 -8.97 -0.05 -10.65
CA ILE A 91 -10.14 -0.28 -11.50
C ILE A 91 -11.43 0.03 -10.74
N ALA A 92 -11.49 -0.25 -9.44
CA ALA A 92 -12.65 0.05 -8.59
C ALA A 92 -12.82 1.53 -8.25
N VAL A 93 -11.85 2.42 -8.53
CA VAL A 93 -11.89 3.84 -8.10
C VAL A 93 -13.13 4.58 -8.62
N GLU A 94 -13.55 4.34 -9.86
CA GLU A 94 -14.75 4.99 -10.41
C GLU A 94 -16.05 4.49 -9.77
N GLU A 95 -16.15 3.17 -9.50
CA GLU A 95 -17.28 2.57 -8.80
C GLU A 95 -17.39 3.10 -7.37
N LEU A 96 -16.25 3.16 -6.66
CA LEU A 96 -16.15 3.68 -5.31
C LEU A 96 -16.63 5.14 -5.22
N LEU A 97 -16.26 5.97 -6.21
CA LEU A 97 -16.65 7.39 -6.30
C LEU A 97 -18.08 7.62 -6.79
N ALA A 98 -18.72 6.64 -7.43
CA ALA A 98 -20.12 6.71 -7.83
C ALA A 98 -21.08 6.61 -6.63
N GLU A 99 -20.66 5.92 -5.57
CA GLU A 99 -21.39 5.79 -4.32
C GLU A 99 -21.19 7.00 -3.38
N LYS A 100 -21.88 6.97 -2.22
CA LYS A 100 -21.72 8.01 -1.19
C LYS A 100 -20.45 7.78 -0.37
N PRO A 101 -19.77 8.85 0.08
CA PRO A 101 -18.61 8.72 0.95
C PRO A 101 -18.97 8.05 2.28
N THR A 102 -18.24 6.99 2.59
CA THR A 102 -18.11 6.33 3.89
C THR A 102 -16.65 6.42 4.35
N GLU A 103 -16.39 6.21 5.65
CA GLU A 103 -15.03 6.13 6.20
C GLU A 103 -14.18 5.10 5.46
N GLU A 104 -14.72 3.91 5.24
CA GLU A 104 -14.09 2.82 4.49
C GLU A 104 -13.75 3.23 3.04
N SER A 105 -14.69 3.81 2.30
CA SER A 105 -14.45 4.24 0.91
C SER A 105 -13.40 5.35 0.80
N ILE A 106 -13.30 6.22 1.81
CA ILE A 106 -12.31 7.29 1.85
C ILE A 106 -10.94 6.72 2.21
N ALA A 107 -10.85 5.75 3.12
CA ALA A 107 -9.61 5.06 3.43
C ALA A 107 -9.08 4.26 2.24
N GLN A 108 -9.95 3.50 1.54
CA GLN A 108 -9.61 2.77 0.32
C GLN A 108 -9.13 3.71 -0.80
N LEU A 109 -9.83 4.83 -1.01
CA LEU A 109 -9.43 5.84 -1.99
C LEU A 109 -8.12 6.54 -1.59
N ALA A 110 -7.93 6.86 -0.32
CA ALA A 110 -6.69 7.47 0.19
C ALA A 110 -5.49 6.56 -0.06
N ASN A 111 -5.61 5.27 0.29
CA ASN A 111 -4.56 4.29 0.06
C ASN A 111 -4.26 4.12 -1.43
N THR A 112 -5.28 3.95 -2.26
CA THR A 112 -5.11 3.78 -3.70
C THR A 112 -4.44 4.99 -4.34
N LEU A 113 -4.86 6.22 -3.99
CA LEU A 113 -4.23 7.44 -4.47
C LEU A 113 -2.78 7.61 -3.96
N ALA A 114 -2.48 7.18 -2.73
CA ALA A 114 -1.12 7.22 -2.19
C ALA A 114 -0.18 6.27 -2.94
N VAL A 115 -0.56 4.99 -3.06
CA VAL A 115 0.21 3.97 -3.80
C VAL A 115 0.43 4.39 -5.25
N VAL A 116 -0.62 4.87 -5.93
CA VAL A 116 -0.53 5.33 -7.32
C VAL A 116 0.37 6.58 -7.46
N SER A 117 0.31 7.53 -6.52
CA SER A 117 1.23 8.68 -6.49
C SER A 117 2.69 8.27 -6.25
N SER A 118 2.92 7.23 -5.43
CA SER A 118 4.25 6.69 -5.17
C SER A 118 4.81 5.95 -6.39
N ILE A 119 4.04 5.05 -7.03
CA ILE A 119 4.42 4.40 -8.30
C ILE A 119 4.74 5.46 -9.35
N GLY A 120 3.88 6.47 -9.51
CA GLY A 120 4.08 7.56 -10.47
C GLY A 120 5.25 8.51 -10.16
N THR A 121 5.89 8.37 -9.00
CA THR A 121 7.12 9.09 -8.65
C THR A 121 8.35 8.19 -8.81
N VAL A 122 8.28 6.95 -8.31
CA VAL A 122 9.38 5.97 -8.37
C VAL A 122 9.67 5.54 -9.81
N CYS A 123 8.63 5.22 -10.59
CA CYS A 123 8.74 4.84 -12.00
C CYS A 123 8.72 6.06 -12.95
N GLU A 124 8.95 7.28 -12.44
CA GLU A 124 8.98 8.56 -13.16
C GLU A 124 7.78 8.87 -14.11
N LEU A 125 6.61 8.24 -13.92
CA LEU A 125 5.48 8.23 -14.87
C LEU A 125 4.84 9.61 -15.09
N PRO A 126 5.06 10.29 -16.25
CA PRO A 126 4.66 11.69 -16.40
C PRO A 126 3.14 11.92 -16.44
N ALA A 127 2.37 10.91 -16.82
CA ALA A 127 0.90 10.95 -16.80
C ALA A 127 0.38 11.05 -15.36
N VAL A 128 0.90 10.18 -14.48
CA VAL A 128 0.55 10.11 -13.06
C VAL A 128 1.01 11.37 -12.32
N THR A 129 2.26 11.79 -12.51
CA THR A 129 2.78 13.02 -11.89
C THR A 129 1.98 14.25 -12.33
N ARG A 130 1.52 14.32 -13.60
CA ARG A 130 0.66 15.40 -14.09
C ARG A 130 -0.74 15.35 -13.48
N PHE A 131 -1.33 14.16 -13.35
CA PHE A 131 -2.66 13.98 -12.77
C PHE A 131 -2.74 14.53 -11.35
N PHE A 132 -1.81 14.15 -10.46
CA PHE A 132 -1.81 14.66 -9.07
C PHE A 132 -1.48 16.16 -9.00
N ASN A 133 -0.44 16.63 -9.69
CA ASN A 133 -0.07 18.05 -9.67
C ASN A 133 -1.14 18.98 -10.26
N GLY A 134 -1.94 18.49 -11.22
CA GLY A 134 -3.08 19.22 -11.77
C GLY A 134 -4.29 19.28 -10.84
N ASN A 135 -4.38 18.38 -9.86
CA ASN A 135 -5.59 18.15 -9.05
C ASN A 135 -5.29 18.14 -7.53
N PRO A 136 -4.80 19.25 -6.94
CA PRO A 136 -4.42 19.30 -5.52
C PRO A 136 -5.58 19.03 -4.53
N SER A 137 -6.84 19.08 -4.98
CA SER A 137 -7.99 18.67 -4.19
C SER A 137 -8.04 17.17 -3.85
N LEU A 138 -7.31 16.33 -4.58
CA LEU A 138 -7.15 14.90 -4.25
C LEU A 138 -6.46 14.70 -2.89
N GLY A 139 -5.57 15.62 -2.50
CA GLY A 139 -4.93 15.60 -1.18
C GLY A 139 -5.90 15.74 0.00
N LEU A 140 -7.16 16.12 -0.23
CA LEU A 140 -8.20 16.15 0.81
C LEU A 140 -8.67 14.76 1.24
N VAL A 141 -8.47 13.71 0.41
CA VAL A 141 -8.90 12.34 0.74
C VAL A 141 -8.13 11.80 1.95
N ALA A 142 -6.83 12.12 2.05
CA ALA A 142 -5.99 11.80 3.21
C ALA A 142 -6.45 12.47 4.52
N GLY A 143 -7.34 13.48 4.46
CA GLY A 143 -7.96 14.11 5.63
C GLY A 143 -9.18 13.37 6.19
N GLY A 144 -9.53 12.20 5.67
CA GLY A 144 -10.59 11.34 6.21
C GLY A 144 -12.02 11.87 6.02
N MET A 145 -12.97 11.17 6.64
CA MET A 145 -14.42 11.42 6.47
C MET A 145 -14.86 12.83 6.87
N GLU A 146 -14.16 13.50 7.78
CA GLU A 146 -14.46 14.87 8.19
C GLU A 146 -14.45 15.86 7.00
N GLN A 147 -13.57 15.65 6.00
CA GLN A 147 -13.53 16.49 4.80
C GLN A 147 -14.76 16.32 3.91
N PHE A 148 -15.43 15.16 3.99
CA PHE A 148 -16.51 14.72 3.11
C PHE A 148 -17.89 14.68 3.79
N ALA A 149 -17.96 15.04 5.07
CA ALA A 149 -19.21 15.19 5.81
C ALA A 149 -20.13 16.32 5.26
N GLY A 150 -21.44 16.04 5.28
CA GLY A 150 -22.50 17.00 4.96
C GLY A 150 -22.51 17.51 3.51
N ARG A 151 -23.30 18.57 3.25
CA ARG A 151 -23.50 19.09 1.88
C ARG A 151 -22.22 19.63 1.24
N ALA A 152 -21.33 20.24 2.02
CA ALA A 152 -20.07 20.76 1.50
C ALA A 152 -19.11 19.62 1.15
N GLY A 153 -19.03 18.59 2.00
CA GLY A 153 -18.21 17.41 1.76
C GLY A 153 -18.70 16.56 0.58
N GLN A 154 -20.01 16.32 0.45
CA GLN A 154 -20.58 15.68 -0.75
C GLN A 154 -20.20 16.43 -2.04
N LYS A 155 -20.16 17.77 -2.02
CA LYS A 155 -19.71 18.55 -3.19
C LYS A 155 -18.22 18.32 -3.50
N ARG A 156 -17.37 18.09 -2.50
CA ARG A 156 -15.96 17.72 -2.69
C ARG A 156 -15.83 16.32 -3.28
N TRP A 157 -16.58 15.35 -2.73
CA TRP A 157 -16.62 13.97 -3.22
C TRP A 157 -16.98 13.90 -4.71
N ASN A 158 -18.09 14.54 -5.10
CA ASN A 158 -18.48 14.64 -6.51
C ASN A 158 -17.43 15.36 -7.37
N GLY A 159 -16.71 16.34 -6.81
CA GLY A 159 -15.61 17.01 -7.50
C GLY A 159 -14.39 16.12 -7.73
N ILE A 160 -14.15 15.14 -6.85
CA ILE A 160 -13.11 14.12 -7.03
C ILE A 160 -13.55 13.10 -8.09
N ALA A 161 -14.81 12.65 -8.06
CA ALA A 161 -15.39 11.82 -9.11
C ALA A 161 -15.25 12.49 -10.50
N GLU A 162 -15.54 13.79 -10.60
CA GLU A 162 -15.34 14.57 -11.84
C GLU A 162 -13.87 14.72 -12.27
N ILE A 163 -12.90 14.55 -11.39
CA ILE A 163 -11.46 14.60 -11.70
C ILE A 163 -10.97 13.25 -12.22
N VAL A 164 -11.36 12.17 -11.53
CA VAL A 164 -11.06 10.79 -11.91
C VAL A 164 -11.63 10.49 -13.29
N ALA A 165 -12.94 10.71 -13.50
CA ALA A 165 -13.65 10.42 -14.75
C ALA A 165 -13.22 11.24 -15.99
N ARG A 166 -12.16 12.05 -15.89
CA ARG A 166 -11.57 12.79 -17.02
C ARG A 166 -10.19 12.28 -17.45
N SER A 167 -9.49 11.56 -16.57
CA SER A 167 -8.04 11.34 -16.71
C SER A 167 -7.50 10.15 -15.91
N TRP A 168 -8.34 9.35 -15.27
CA TRP A 168 -7.89 8.16 -14.54
C TRP A 168 -7.50 7.01 -15.48
N ASP A 169 -8.17 6.87 -16.65
CA ASP A 169 -7.75 5.94 -17.71
C ASP A 169 -6.29 6.16 -18.15
N ASP A 170 -5.86 7.43 -18.28
CA ASP A 170 -4.47 7.79 -18.61
C ASP A 170 -3.48 7.40 -17.49
N VAL A 171 -3.93 7.35 -16.24
CA VAL A 171 -3.14 6.93 -15.06
C VAL A 171 -3.04 5.41 -15.01
N ILE A 172 -4.14 4.70 -15.22
CA ILE A 172 -4.18 3.24 -15.31
C ILE A 172 -3.27 2.77 -16.45
N ALA A 173 -3.45 3.30 -17.66
CA ALA A 173 -2.68 2.90 -18.83
C ALA A 173 -1.16 3.12 -18.66
N ALA A 174 -0.75 4.20 -17.98
CA ALA A 174 0.66 4.47 -17.71
C ALA A 174 1.28 3.54 -16.65
N ILE A 175 0.46 2.99 -15.74
CA ILE A 175 0.91 1.97 -14.77
C ILE A 175 0.92 0.59 -15.43
N ASP A 176 -0.12 0.24 -16.20
CA ASP A 176 -0.17 -1.00 -16.98
C ASP A 176 1.02 -1.14 -17.95
N GLU A 177 1.53 -0.02 -18.51
CA GLU A 177 2.67 -0.01 -19.45
C GLU A 177 4.00 -0.39 -18.80
N VAL A 178 4.19 -0.12 -17.49
CA VAL A 178 5.43 -0.46 -16.76
C VAL A 178 5.32 -1.72 -15.91
N VAL A 179 4.13 -2.31 -15.75
CA VAL A 179 3.98 -3.54 -14.97
C VAL A 179 4.44 -4.75 -15.81
N THR A 180 5.49 -5.41 -15.31
CA THR A 180 6.05 -6.64 -15.88
C THR A 180 5.92 -7.79 -14.86
N THR A 181 5.66 -9.01 -15.35
CA THR A 181 5.64 -10.23 -14.52
C THR A 181 6.82 -11.13 -14.91
N PRO A 182 7.92 -11.13 -14.14
CA PRO A 182 9.06 -12.02 -14.37
C PRO A 182 8.71 -13.51 -14.27
N GLU A 183 9.45 -14.36 -14.98
CA GLU A 183 9.41 -15.81 -14.77
C GLU A 183 9.97 -16.16 -13.38
N VAL A 184 9.31 -17.07 -12.66
CA VAL A 184 9.70 -17.52 -11.30
C VAL A 184 10.12 -18.98 -11.28
N ASP A 185 10.93 -19.37 -10.28
CA ASP A 185 11.27 -20.78 -10.08
C ASP A 185 10.02 -21.58 -9.64
N GLU A 186 9.49 -22.42 -10.54
CA GLU A 186 8.28 -23.22 -10.32
C GLU A 186 8.31 -24.04 -9.02
N ARG A 187 9.50 -24.48 -8.59
CA ARG A 187 9.65 -25.27 -7.37
C ARG A 187 9.58 -24.38 -6.13
N ALA A 188 10.18 -23.20 -6.15
CA ALA A 188 10.06 -22.21 -5.08
C ALA A 188 8.62 -21.71 -4.94
N ALA A 189 7.94 -21.45 -6.06
CA ALA A 189 6.52 -21.08 -6.09
C ALA A 189 5.64 -22.18 -5.50
N LYS A 190 5.85 -23.43 -5.89
CA LYS A 190 5.13 -24.57 -5.31
C LYS A 190 5.36 -24.73 -3.81
N LEU A 191 6.58 -24.52 -3.32
CA LEU A 191 6.88 -24.58 -1.89
C LEU A 191 6.22 -23.43 -1.11
N ALA A 192 6.21 -22.22 -1.66
CA ALA A 192 5.51 -21.07 -1.07
C ALA A 192 3.99 -21.28 -1.05
N ALA A 193 3.41 -21.88 -2.10
CA ALA A 193 1.99 -22.27 -2.10
C ALA A 193 1.69 -23.35 -1.04
N GLU A 194 2.56 -24.35 -0.88
CA GLU A 194 2.44 -25.36 0.19
C GLU A 194 2.60 -24.75 1.60
N GLU A 195 3.33 -23.65 1.77
CA GLU A 195 3.35 -22.86 3.02
C GLU A 195 2.01 -22.16 3.25
N LEU A 196 1.47 -21.44 2.25
CA LEU A 196 0.21 -20.68 2.34
C LEU A 196 -1.04 -21.56 2.60
N GLU A 197 -0.98 -22.86 2.27
CA GLU A 197 -2.02 -23.84 2.61
C GLU A 197 -2.01 -24.26 4.10
N GLN A 198 -0.95 -23.98 4.84
CA GLN A 198 -0.79 -24.37 6.25
C GLN A 198 -1.15 -23.20 7.18
N PRO A 199 -1.79 -23.43 8.34
CA PRO A 199 -1.98 -22.38 9.33
C PRO A 199 -0.64 -21.82 9.82
N TYR A 200 -0.54 -20.50 9.86
CA TYR A 200 0.64 -19.77 10.32
C TYR A 200 0.28 -18.89 11.52
N GLU A 201 1.05 -19.05 12.59
CA GLU A 201 1.05 -18.17 13.75
C GLU A 201 2.35 -17.36 13.64
N PRO A 202 2.31 -16.03 13.42
CA PRO A 202 3.53 -15.23 13.31
C PRO A 202 4.23 -15.14 14.67
N ASP A 203 5.52 -15.47 14.68
CA ASP A 203 6.39 -15.26 15.84
C ASP A 203 6.83 -13.78 15.93
N ASP A 204 7.34 -13.35 17.10
CA ASP A 204 7.82 -11.98 17.36
C ASP A 204 8.93 -11.49 16.39
N GLU A 205 9.57 -12.40 15.62
CA GLU A 205 10.59 -12.06 14.62
C GLU A 205 10.00 -11.78 13.21
N ASP A 206 8.75 -12.18 12.96
CA ASP A 206 8.09 -12.09 11.65
C ASP A 206 7.13 -10.90 11.53
N VAL A 207 6.53 -10.44 12.63
CA VAL A 207 5.76 -9.20 12.66
C VAL A 207 6.67 -8.01 12.32
N SER A 208 6.39 -7.31 11.22
CA SER A 208 6.91 -5.96 11.05
C SER A 208 6.20 -5.02 12.03
N ASP A 209 6.88 -3.91 12.33
CA ASP A 209 6.48 -2.92 13.33
C ASP A 209 5.32 -2.03 12.82
N ASP A 210 4.26 -2.63 12.24
CA ASP A 210 2.98 -2.00 11.87
C ASP A 210 2.13 -1.74 13.15
N LEU A 211 2.81 -1.27 14.21
CA LEU A 211 2.21 -0.69 15.40
C LEU A 211 1.63 0.67 14.99
N ASP A 212 0.31 0.70 14.75
CA ASP A 212 -0.45 1.95 14.71
C ASP A 212 -0.07 2.79 15.95
N GLU A 213 0.47 4.00 15.77
CA GLU A 213 0.69 4.99 16.85
C GLU A 213 -0.67 5.55 17.33
N THR A 214 -1.51 4.68 17.90
CA THR A 214 -2.80 5.00 18.52
C THR A 214 -2.96 4.32 19.88
N ASP A 215 -1.99 4.50 20.77
CA ASP A 215 -2.26 4.42 22.21
C ASP A 215 -2.99 5.70 22.66
N GLU A 216 -4.31 5.72 22.43
CA GLU A 216 -5.22 6.59 23.17
C GLU A 216 -5.34 6.07 24.62
N ASP A 217 -4.36 6.41 25.46
CA ASP A 217 -4.38 6.17 26.90
C ASP A 217 -5.37 7.16 27.60
N GLU A 218 -6.67 7.03 27.32
CA GLU A 218 -7.73 7.68 28.11
C GLU A 218 -8.37 6.72 29.13
N ALA A 219 -8.18 7.10 30.39
CA ALA A 219 -9.01 6.84 31.58
C ALA A 219 -8.94 5.48 32.29
N ASP A 220 -8.66 5.57 33.60
CA ASP A 220 -9.69 5.14 34.56
C ASP A 220 -9.81 6.16 35.72
N GLU A 221 -11.05 6.47 36.11
CA GLU A 221 -11.39 7.27 37.30
C GLU A 221 -11.49 6.32 38.52
N SER A 222 -11.42 6.72 39.80
CA SER A 222 -12.52 7.34 40.55
C SER A 222 -12.40 7.02 42.06
N GLY A 223 -12.92 7.89 42.94
CA GLY A 223 -13.20 7.66 44.39
C GLY A 223 -11.98 7.38 45.31
N ASP A 224 -12.01 7.45 46.64
CA ASP A 224 -12.93 7.91 47.72
C ASP A 224 -12.03 8.10 49.00
N ASP A 225 -12.33 8.80 50.11
CA ASP A 225 -13.53 9.43 50.68
C ASP A 225 -13.09 10.67 51.55
N GLU A 226 -14.00 11.30 52.30
CA GLU A 226 -13.74 12.39 53.28
C GLU A 226 -12.98 11.94 54.57
N ASP A 227 -12.33 12.86 55.32
CA ASP A 227 -12.88 13.35 56.62
C ASP A 227 -12.01 14.46 57.33
N VAL A 228 -12.67 15.10 58.30
CA VAL A 228 -12.38 16.31 59.10
C VAL A 228 -11.32 16.16 60.21
N VAL A 229 -10.56 17.25 60.49
CA VAL A 229 -10.26 17.83 61.83
C VAL A 229 -9.36 19.09 61.68
N ALA A 230 -9.43 20.16 62.48
CA ALA A 230 -10.43 20.65 63.45
C ALA A 230 -10.15 22.16 63.72
#